data_AF-A0A1L6PJH6-F1
#
_entry.id   AF-A0A1L6PJH6-F1
#
_cell.length_a   1.000
_cell.length_b   1.000
_cell.length_c   1.000
_cell.angle_alpha   90.00
_cell.angle_beta   90.00
_cell.angle_gamma   90.00
#
_symmetry.space_group_name_H-M   'P 1'
#
loop_
_entity.id
_entity.type
_entity.pdbx_description
1 polymer ?
#
loop_
_entity_poly.entity_id
_entity_poly.type
_entity_poly.pdbx_seq_one_letter_code
_entity_poly.pdbx_strand_id
1 'polypeptide(L)'
;MEVLSARIAVRLTSGLHRPPREAWTLSLIEIGVPVEGIKEDLATLTTLDGELDFPVSNSLSVQTSETNWGASGSFGEFILELSNDALGGAGGMGIGAGIGFLISKVKGRTQSAFPSQPLDRAQAAELVRTHIALHYTEVGEDLIEIASSLALDTGVHEFTFKSPSGREYGGTAGEISGAPTCTRVWYKAET
;
A
#
# COMPACT_ATOMS: atom_id res chain seq x y z
N MET A 1 25.97 -6.32 5.33
CA MET A 1 24.51 -6.33 5.09
C MET A 1 24.26 -5.26 4.06
N GLU A 2 23.76 -5.63 2.88
CA GLU A 2 23.49 -4.65 1.83
C GLU A 2 22.26 -3.83 2.21
N VAL A 3 22.36 -2.51 2.05
CA VAL A 3 21.25 -1.58 2.27
C VAL A 3 20.36 -1.67 1.04
N LEU A 4 19.22 -2.35 1.19
CA LEU A 4 18.22 -2.53 0.15
C LEU A 4 17.03 -1.61 0.45
N SER A 5 16.74 -0.68 -0.46
CA SER A 5 15.46 0.05 -0.43
C SER A 5 14.35 -0.86 -0.96
N ALA A 6 13.11 -0.70 -0.48
CA ALA A 6 12.01 -1.53 -0.93
C ALA A 6 10.67 -0.80 -1.05
N ARG A 7 9.86 -1.24 -2.02
CA ARG A 7 8.44 -0.92 -2.10
C ARG A 7 7.64 -2.21 -1.94
N ILE A 8 6.71 -2.22 -0.99
CA ILE A 8 5.77 -3.31 -0.80
C ILE A 8 4.37 -2.78 -1.13
N ALA A 9 3.71 -3.39 -2.11
CA ALA A 9 2.34 -3.07 -2.47
C ALA A 9 1.43 -4.28 -2.30
N VAL A 10 0.26 -4.08 -1.69
CA VAL A 10 -0.81 -5.07 -1.65
C VAL A 10 -2.01 -4.50 -2.38
N ARG A 11 -2.55 -5.22 -3.36
CA ARG A 11 -3.66 -4.80 -4.22
C ARG A 11 -4.82 -5.77 -4.06
N LEU A 12 -6.00 -5.24 -3.73
CA LEU A 12 -7.24 -6.03 -3.70
C LEU A 12 -8.05 -5.75 -4.95
N THR A 13 -8.43 -6.80 -5.65
CA THR A 13 -9.18 -6.71 -6.90
C THR A 13 -10.36 -7.66 -6.93
N SER A 14 -11.31 -7.39 -7.84
CA SER A 14 -12.41 -8.31 -8.19
C SER A 14 -12.03 -9.27 -9.33
N GLY A 15 -10.75 -9.28 -9.71
CA GLY A 15 -10.18 -10.13 -10.75
C GLY A 15 -8.80 -9.61 -11.14
N LEU A 16 -7.80 -10.48 -11.29
CA LEU A 16 -6.41 -10.08 -11.53
C LEU A 16 -6.17 -9.22 -12.79
N HIS A 17 -7.14 -9.15 -13.70
CA HIS A 17 -7.09 -8.31 -14.91
C HIS A 17 -7.77 -6.94 -14.73
N ARG A 18 -8.36 -6.66 -13.57
CA ARG A 18 -9.09 -5.42 -13.27
C ARG A 18 -8.22 -4.50 -12.41
N PRO A 19 -8.41 -3.18 -12.52
CA PRO A 19 -7.79 -2.26 -11.58
C PRO A 19 -8.16 -2.63 -10.14
N PRO A 20 -7.23 -2.47 -9.18
CA PRO A 20 -7.51 -2.79 -7.79
C PRO A 20 -8.68 -1.95 -7.29
N ARG A 21 -9.56 -2.48 -6.45
CA ARG A 21 -10.51 -1.66 -5.69
C ARG A 21 -9.82 -0.83 -4.63
N GLU A 22 -8.73 -1.39 -4.11
CA GLU A 22 -7.99 -0.87 -3.00
C GLU A 22 -6.53 -1.32 -3.10
N ALA A 23 -5.61 -0.41 -2.82
CA ALA A 23 -4.18 -0.71 -2.81
C ALA A 23 -3.52 -0.06 -1.59
N TRP A 24 -2.63 -0.81 -0.95
CA TRP A 24 -1.73 -0.34 0.09
C TRP A 24 -0.33 -0.31 -0.47
N THR A 25 0.44 0.70 -0.11
CA THR A 25 1.84 0.80 -0.49
C THR A 25 2.67 1.30 0.68
N LEU A 26 3.70 0.54 0.99
CA LEU A 26 4.70 0.81 2.01
C LEU A 26 6.04 1.03 1.31
N SER A 27 6.64 2.19 1.53
CA SER A 27 7.97 2.54 1.02
C SER A 27 8.98 2.47 2.16
N LEU A 28 10.03 1.68 1.97
CA LEU A 28 11.11 1.44 2.92
C LEU A 28 12.42 1.89 2.29
N ILE A 29 13.16 2.73 2.98
CA ILE A 29 14.46 3.21 2.49
C ILE A 29 15.57 2.18 2.80
N GLU A 30 15.36 1.36 3.83
CA GLU A 30 16.25 0.28 4.20
C GLU A 30 15.45 -0.88 4.78
N ILE A 31 15.62 -2.07 4.22
CA ILE A 31 15.08 -3.30 4.79
C ILE A 31 16.11 -4.01 5.66
N GLY A 32 15.76 -4.24 6.93
CA GLY A 32 16.54 -5.07 7.85
C GLY A 32 16.22 -6.56 7.74
N VAL A 33 15.45 -6.96 6.72
CA VAL A 33 14.92 -8.31 6.53
C VAL A 33 15.35 -8.83 5.16
N PRO A 34 15.78 -10.10 5.03
CA PRO A 34 16.01 -10.71 3.72
C PRO A 34 14.76 -10.71 2.84
N VAL A 35 14.94 -10.64 1.52
CA VAL A 35 13.88 -10.69 0.50
C VAL A 35 12.93 -11.88 0.72
N GLU A 36 13.47 -13.06 1.03
CA GLU A 36 12.67 -14.27 1.29
C GLU A 36 11.79 -14.13 2.55
N GLY A 37 12.24 -13.40 3.58
CA GLY A 37 11.42 -13.13 4.76
C GLY A 37 10.21 -12.23 4.44
N ILE A 38 10.37 -11.26 3.53
CA ILE A 38 9.27 -10.41 3.07
C ILE A 38 8.27 -11.23 2.24
N LYS A 39 8.76 -12.14 1.39
CA LYS A 39 7.91 -13.07 0.63
C LYS A 39 7.09 -13.99 1.52
N GLU A 40 7.71 -14.61 2.52
CA GLU A 40 7.03 -15.47 3.48
C GLU A 40 5.94 -14.68 4.22
N ASP A 41 6.27 -13.49 4.69
CA ASP A 41 5.31 -12.63 5.37
C ASP A 41 4.14 -12.24 4.44
N LEU A 42 4.39 -11.91 3.17
CA LEU A 42 3.33 -11.65 2.18
C LEU A 42 2.50 -12.90 1.87
N ALA A 43 3.10 -14.09 1.82
CA ALA A 43 2.40 -15.35 1.63
C ALA A 43 1.48 -15.71 2.82
N THR A 44 1.73 -15.18 4.02
CA THR A 44 0.77 -15.34 5.13
C THR A 44 -0.56 -14.64 4.85
N LEU A 45 -0.57 -13.57 4.04
CA LEU A 45 -1.79 -12.90 3.61
C LEU A 45 -2.60 -13.70 2.57
N THR A 46 -2.06 -14.80 2.04
CA THR A 46 -2.78 -15.69 1.13
C THR A 46 -3.29 -16.95 1.82
N THR A 47 -2.83 -17.23 3.05
CA THR A 47 -3.02 -18.50 3.78
C THR A 47 -3.59 -18.33 5.18
N LEU A 48 -4.06 -17.14 5.54
CA LEU A 48 -4.70 -16.83 6.83
C LEU A 48 -5.95 -17.72 6.99
N ASP A 49 -5.73 -18.88 7.60
CA ASP A 49 -6.69 -19.96 7.79
C ASP A 49 -7.88 -19.51 8.67
N GLY A 50 -9.10 -19.90 8.26
CA GLY A 50 -10.12 -20.38 9.20
C GLY A 50 -11.30 -19.49 9.56
N GLU A 51 -11.26 -18.15 9.41
CA GLU A 51 -12.38 -17.29 9.87
C GLU A 51 -12.86 -16.21 8.89
N LEU A 52 -12.19 -16.01 7.77
CA LEU A 52 -12.50 -14.94 6.81
C LEU A 52 -12.66 -15.53 5.41
N ASP A 53 -13.57 -14.98 4.60
CA ASP A 53 -13.69 -15.34 3.18
C ASP A 53 -12.42 -14.90 2.44
N PHE A 54 -11.48 -15.84 2.29
CA PHE A 54 -10.12 -15.65 1.76
C PHE A 54 -10.11 -15.57 0.22
N PRO A 55 -9.07 -14.95 -0.40
CA PRO A 55 -9.12 -14.56 -1.80
C PRO A 55 -9.19 -15.78 -2.72
N VAL A 56 -10.13 -15.73 -3.68
CA VAL A 56 -10.40 -16.75 -4.69
C VAL A 56 -9.15 -17.04 -5.55
N SER A 57 -8.29 -16.03 -5.75
CA SER A 57 -6.97 -16.20 -6.36
C SER A 57 -5.99 -15.13 -5.87
N ASN A 58 -4.69 -15.40 -6.00
CA ASN A 58 -3.64 -14.45 -5.67
C ASN A 58 -2.48 -14.53 -6.67
N SER A 59 -1.71 -13.46 -6.76
CA SER A 59 -0.47 -13.36 -7.53
C SER A 59 0.56 -12.59 -6.71
N LEU A 60 1.72 -13.18 -6.46
CA LEU A 60 2.85 -12.51 -5.82
C LEU A 60 3.94 -12.28 -6.87
N SER A 61 4.23 -11.01 -7.15
CA SER A 61 5.34 -10.57 -7.99
C SER A 61 6.45 -10.00 -7.12
N VAL A 62 7.68 -10.42 -7.38
CA VAL A 62 8.88 -9.92 -6.70
C VAL A 62 9.91 -9.56 -7.77
N GLN A 63 10.36 -8.31 -7.74
CA GLN A 63 11.38 -7.78 -8.62
C GLN A 63 12.48 -7.16 -7.79
N THR A 64 13.72 -7.58 -7.99
CA THR A 64 14.89 -6.99 -7.32
C THR A 64 15.85 -6.46 -8.37
N SER A 65 16.42 -5.28 -8.14
CA SER A 65 17.45 -4.69 -8.98
C SER A 65 18.67 -4.30 -8.15
N GLU A 66 19.85 -4.54 -8.74
CA GLU A 66 21.14 -4.15 -8.18
C GLU A 66 21.78 -3.13 -9.12
N THR A 67 22.14 -1.96 -8.59
CA THR A 67 22.89 -0.95 -9.36
C THR A 67 24.36 -1.02 -9.00
N ASN A 68 25.19 -1.50 -9.94
CA ASN A 68 26.63 -1.74 -9.72
C ASN A 68 27.57 -0.63 -10.25
N TRP A 69 27.06 0.57 -10.51
CA TRP A 69 27.80 1.67 -11.17
C TRP A 69 28.38 2.72 -10.20
N GLY A 70 28.94 2.30 -9.07
CA GLY A 70 29.55 3.22 -8.10
C GLY A 70 28.58 4.10 -7.29
N ALA A 71 27.28 4.05 -7.60
CA ALA A 71 26.19 4.46 -6.73
C ALA A 71 25.57 3.18 -6.16
N SER A 72 25.92 2.85 -4.91
CA SER A 72 25.39 1.67 -4.22
C SER A 72 23.91 1.89 -3.91
N GLY A 73 23.04 1.35 -4.75
CA GLY A 73 21.60 1.34 -4.53
C GLY A 73 21.01 0.05 -5.06
N SER A 74 20.65 -0.85 -4.15
CA SER A 74 19.80 -2.00 -4.45
C SER A 74 18.35 -1.60 -4.16
N PHE A 75 17.42 -2.04 -5.01
CA PHE A 75 15.99 -1.80 -4.86
C PHE A 75 15.19 -3.09 -4.99
N GLY A 76 14.22 -3.29 -4.09
CA GLY A 76 13.31 -4.42 -4.10
C GLY A 76 11.87 -3.96 -4.25
N GLU A 77 11.15 -4.52 -5.18
CA GLU A 77 9.72 -4.34 -5.36
C GLU A 77 8.99 -5.65 -5.09
N PHE A 78 7.98 -5.57 -4.23
CA PHE A 78 7.10 -6.67 -3.86
C PHE A 78 5.67 -6.23 -4.12
N ILE A 79 4.96 -6.93 -5.00
CA ILE A 79 3.56 -6.65 -5.32
C ILE A 79 2.76 -7.92 -5.08
N LEU A 80 1.87 -7.90 -4.09
CA LEU A 80 0.91 -8.95 -3.84
C LEU A 80 -0.47 -8.50 -4.33
N GLU A 81 -1.03 -9.22 -5.30
CA GLU A 81 -2.37 -9.01 -5.82
C GLU A 81 -3.28 -10.11 -5.30
N LEU A 82 -4.35 -9.73 -4.61
CA LEU A 82 -5.36 -10.64 -4.07
C LEU A 82 -6.68 -10.37 -4.78
N SER A 83 -7.24 -11.40 -5.42
CA SER A 83 -8.56 -11.34 -6.02
C SER A 83 -9.58 -11.94 -5.07
N ASN A 84 -10.58 -11.17 -4.68
CA ASN A 84 -11.68 -11.66 -3.86
C ASN A 84 -13.01 -11.12 -4.40
N ASP A 85 -13.91 -12.03 -4.78
CA ASP A 85 -15.23 -11.70 -5.31
C ASP A 85 -16.19 -11.23 -4.19
N ALA A 86 -15.86 -11.47 -2.91
CA ALA A 86 -16.70 -11.20 -1.75
C ALA A 86 -16.38 -9.89 -1.00
N LEU A 87 -15.63 -8.95 -1.62
CA LEU A 87 -15.13 -7.71 -0.98
C LEU A 87 -16.19 -6.67 -0.57
N GLY A 88 -17.48 -7.05 -0.49
CA GLY A 88 -18.54 -6.25 0.15
C GLY A 88 -18.86 -6.65 1.60
N GLY A 89 -18.24 -7.71 2.13
CA GLY A 89 -18.54 -8.28 3.45
C GLY A 89 -17.37 -8.34 4.44
N ALA A 90 -17.53 -9.12 5.51
CA ALA A 90 -16.57 -9.30 6.62
C ALA A 90 -15.14 -9.69 6.16
N GLY A 91 -15.01 -10.36 5.00
CA GLY A 91 -13.72 -10.70 4.39
C GLY A 91 -12.85 -9.50 4.03
N GLY A 92 -13.42 -8.36 3.63
CA GLY A 92 -12.65 -7.15 3.30
C GLY A 92 -12.03 -6.47 4.52
N MET A 93 -12.74 -6.47 5.65
CA MET A 93 -12.21 -5.95 6.93
C MET A 93 -11.06 -6.80 7.46
N GLY A 94 -11.17 -8.12 7.33
CA GLY A 94 -10.12 -9.06 7.76
C GLY A 94 -8.82 -8.91 6.97
N ILE A 95 -8.92 -8.72 5.65
CA ILE A 95 -7.74 -8.50 4.80
C ILE A 95 -7.06 -7.16 5.13
N GLY A 96 -7.83 -6.08 5.33
CA GLY A 96 -7.27 -4.79 5.75
C GLY A 96 -6.51 -4.88 7.08
N ALA A 97 -7.04 -5.62 8.06
CA ALA A 97 -6.35 -5.87 9.33
C ALA A 97 -5.08 -6.72 9.15
N GLY A 98 -5.14 -7.75 8.31
CA GLY A 98 -3.97 -8.59 7.97
C GLY A 98 -2.85 -7.78 7.32
N ILE A 99 -3.20 -6.90 6.37
CA ILE A 99 -2.24 -5.99 5.72
C ILE A 99 -1.63 -5.03 6.75
N GLY A 100 -2.45 -4.45 7.63
CA GLY A 100 -1.96 -3.62 8.73
C GLY A 100 -0.97 -4.36 9.65
N PHE A 101 -1.28 -5.61 10.01
CA PHE A 101 -0.41 -6.45 10.82
C PHE A 101 0.92 -6.77 10.11
N LEU A 102 0.85 -7.15 8.84
CA LEU A 102 2.04 -7.40 8.01
C LEU A 102 2.96 -6.18 7.99
N ILE A 103 2.39 -5.00 7.69
CA ILE A 103 3.14 -3.75 7.59
C ILE A 103 3.79 -3.42 8.94
N SER A 104 3.07 -3.57 10.05
CA SER A 104 3.60 -3.36 11.40
C SER A 104 4.76 -4.32 11.72
N LYS A 105 4.63 -5.59 11.35
CA LYS A 105 5.67 -6.62 11.49
C LYS A 105 6.93 -6.29 10.68
N VAL A 106 6.77 -5.81 9.44
CA VAL A 106 7.89 -5.38 8.59
C VAL A 106 8.57 -4.15 9.18
N LYS A 107 7.81 -3.16 9.66
CA LYS A 107 8.38 -1.98 10.36
C LYS A 107 9.22 -2.39 11.56
N GLY A 108 8.72 -3.27 12.42
CA GLY A 108 9.42 -3.70 13.63
C GLY A 108 10.81 -4.30 13.36
N ARG A 109 11.10 -4.65 12.11
CA ARG A 109 12.37 -5.25 11.68
C ARG A 109 13.26 -4.31 10.86
N THR A 110 12.78 -3.13 10.44
CA THR A 110 13.60 -2.13 9.75
C THR A 110 14.40 -1.31 10.76
N GLN A 111 15.73 -1.27 10.62
CA GLN A 111 16.66 -0.64 11.58
C GLN A 111 16.79 0.89 11.42
N SER A 112 16.12 1.52 10.46
CA SER A 112 16.38 2.93 10.15
C SER A 112 15.61 3.90 11.05
N ALA A 113 16.39 4.75 11.73
CA ALA A 113 15.97 5.94 12.42
C ALA A 113 15.45 6.98 11.41
N PHE A 114 14.20 6.84 10.96
CA PHE A 114 13.50 7.98 10.39
C PHE A 114 13.17 8.94 11.52
N PRO A 115 13.55 10.22 11.46
CA PRO A 115 12.72 11.21 12.12
C PRO A 115 11.36 11.08 11.44
N SER A 116 10.39 10.50 12.16
CA SER A 116 8.97 10.49 11.82
C SER A 116 8.47 11.92 11.90
N GLN A 117 8.98 12.80 11.05
CA GLN A 117 8.34 14.08 10.83
C GLN A 117 6.98 13.71 10.23
N PRO A 118 5.88 14.12 10.88
CA PRO A 118 4.56 13.93 10.31
C PRO A 118 4.59 14.53 8.91
N LEU A 119 4.02 13.83 7.93
CA LEU A 119 3.82 14.42 6.62
C LEU A 119 3.01 15.69 6.82
N ASP A 120 3.46 16.80 6.23
CA ASP A 120 2.56 17.93 6.12
C ASP A 120 1.40 17.57 5.17
N ARG A 121 0.30 18.33 5.25
CA ARG A 121 -0.88 18.05 4.43
C ARG A 121 -0.57 18.03 2.93
N ALA A 122 0.33 18.89 2.45
CA ALA A 122 0.64 18.97 1.02
C ALA A 122 1.44 17.75 0.55
N GLN A 123 2.43 17.34 1.34
CA GLN A 123 3.19 16.11 1.13
C GLN A 123 2.27 14.88 1.14
N ALA A 124 1.35 14.81 2.10
CA ALA A 124 0.39 13.71 2.20
C ALA A 124 -0.56 13.68 0.99
N ALA A 125 -1.07 14.84 0.57
CA ALA A 125 -1.95 14.94 -0.61
C ALA A 125 -1.22 14.50 -1.89
N GLU A 126 0.01 14.97 -2.09
CA GLU A 126 0.82 14.63 -3.26
C GLU A 126 1.18 13.14 -3.29
N LEU A 127 1.49 12.58 -2.12
CA LEU A 127 1.75 11.15 -1.99
C LEU A 127 0.51 10.32 -2.35
N VAL A 128 -0.69 10.71 -1.89
CA VAL A 128 -1.92 10.03 -2.25
C VAL A 128 -2.19 10.15 -3.75
N ARG A 129 -2.05 11.34 -4.35
CA ARG A 129 -2.20 11.53 -5.81
C ARG A 129 -1.26 10.63 -6.61
N THR A 130 0.01 10.58 -6.22
CA THR A 130 1.03 9.73 -6.83
C THR A 130 0.63 8.26 -6.78
N HIS A 131 0.12 7.79 -5.63
CA HIS A 131 -0.31 6.40 -5.48
C HIS A 131 -1.63 6.10 -6.20
N ILE A 132 -2.53 7.07 -6.32
CA ILE A 132 -3.70 6.93 -7.17
C ILE A 132 -3.24 6.75 -8.62
N ALA A 133 -2.37 7.62 -9.14
CA ALA A 133 -1.84 7.50 -10.50
C ALA A 133 -1.08 6.18 -10.74
N LEU A 134 -0.35 5.69 -9.73
CA LEU A 134 0.39 4.42 -9.79
C LEU A 134 -0.53 3.19 -9.96
N HIS A 135 -1.68 3.19 -9.30
CA HIS A 135 -2.58 2.02 -9.26
C HIS A 135 -3.79 2.16 -10.18
N TYR A 136 -4.11 3.38 -10.63
CA TYR A 136 -5.26 3.70 -11.48
C TYR A 136 -4.78 4.43 -12.74
N THR A 137 -4.53 3.68 -13.81
CA THR A 137 -3.99 4.18 -15.10
C THR A 137 -4.83 5.26 -15.78
N GLU A 138 -6.11 5.39 -15.40
CA GLU A 138 -7.04 6.39 -15.94
C GLU A 138 -6.86 7.78 -15.30
N VAL A 139 -6.03 7.87 -14.27
CA VAL A 139 -5.90 9.05 -13.42
C VAL A 139 -4.56 9.71 -13.67
N GLY A 140 -4.54 10.72 -14.54
CA GLY A 140 -3.41 11.63 -14.69
C GLY A 140 -3.29 12.60 -13.50
N GLU A 141 -2.55 13.70 -13.69
CA GLU A 141 -2.33 14.74 -12.67
C GLU A 141 -3.60 15.55 -12.31
N ASP A 142 -4.69 15.40 -13.08
CA ASP A 142 -5.89 16.24 -13.04
C ASP A 142 -6.90 15.89 -11.92
N LEU A 143 -6.45 15.34 -10.79
CA LEU A 143 -7.31 15.08 -9.64
C LEU A 143 -7.70 16.39 -8.93
N ILE A 144 -8.99 16.56 -8.63
CA ILE A 144 -9.49 17.68 -7.83
C ILE A 144 -9.79 17.18 -6.43
N GLU A 145 -9.16 17.75 -5.41
CA GLU A 145 -9.49 17.43 -4.02
C GLU A 145 -10.91 17.95 -3.71
N ILE A 146 -11.78 17.07 -3.21
CA ILE A 146 -13.16 17.41 -2.82
C ILE A 146 -13.38 17.33 -1.30
N ALA A 147 -12.54 16.60 -0.57
CA ALA A 147 -12.56 16.54 0.88
C ALA A 147 -11.19 16.14 1.43
N SER A 148 -10.88 16.60 2.65
CA SER A 148 -9.78 16.05 3.45
C SER A 148 -10.07 16.11 4.95
N SER A 149 -9.44 15.22 5.70
CA SER A 149 -9.49 15.17 7.17
C SER A 149 -8.12 14.77 7.72
N LEU A 150 -7.91 15.01 9.02
CA LEU A 150 -6.72 14.60 9.76
C LEU A 150 -7.18 13.89 11.04
N ALA A 151 -6.79 12.64 11.20
CA ALA A 151 -6.95 11.89 12.43
C ALA A 151 -5.83 12.29 13.41
N LEU A 152 -6.15 13.14 14.40
CA LEU A 152 -5.15 13.73 15.32
C LEU A 152 -4.44 12.70 16.21
N ASP A 153 -5.08 11.56 16.47
CA ASP A 153 -4.56 10.46 17.28
C ASP A 153 -3.48 9.65 16.56
N THR A 154 -3.58 9.55 15.23
CA THR A 154 -2.70 8.73 14.39
C THR A 154 -1.84 9.55 13.43
N GLY A 155 -2.11 10.85 13.28
CA GLY A 155 -1.45 11.70 12.30
C GLY A 155 -1.76 11.32 10.84
N VAL A 156 -2.81 10.52 10.62
CA VAL A 156 -3.20 10.06 9.29
C VAL A 156 -4.03 11.13 8.60
N HIS A 157 -3.56 11.57 7.44
CA HIS A 157 -4.34 12.41 6.54
C HIS A 157 -5.19 11.54 5.63
N GLU A 158 -6.48 11.84 5.55
CA GLU A 158 -7.40 11.23 4.59
C GLU A 158 -7.84 12.27 3.57
N PHE A 159 -7.92 11.86 2.32
CA PHE A 159 -8.30 12.70 1.19
C PHE A 159 -9.33 11.99 0.33
N THR A 160 -10.23 12.78 -0.26
CA THR A 160 -11.08 12.35 -1.36
C THR A 160 -10.82 13.25 -2.56
N PHE A 161 -10.59 12.63 -3.70
CA PHE A 161 -10.35 13.28 -4.98
C PHE A 161 -11.42 12.90 -5.99
N LYS A 162 -11.67 13.79 -6.94
CA LYS A 162 -12.52 13.55 -8.09
C LYS A 162 -11.71 13.71 -9.37
N SER A 163 -11.80 12.73 -10.25
CA SER A 163 -11.17 12.77 -11.58
C SER A 163 -12.01 13.58 -12.57
N PRO A 164 -11.42 13.99 -13.72
CA PRO A 164 -12.17 14.66 -14.78
C PRO A 164 -13.34 13.84 -15.35
N SER A 165 -13.23 12.50 -15.30
CA SER A 165 -14.32 11.59 -15.69
C SER A 165 -15.46 11.53 -14.67
N GLY A 166 -15.31 12.18 -13.51
CA GLY A 166 -16.30 12.21 -12.44
C GLY A 166 -16.15 11.11 -11.40
N ARG A 167 -15.23 10.16 -11.57
CA ARG A 167 -14.98 9.09 -10.59
C ARG A 167 -14.31 9.63 -9.34
N GLU A 168 -14.74 9.15 -8.18
CA GLU A 168 -14.18 9.48 -6.87
C GLU A 168 -13.13 8.46 -6.42
N TYR A 169 -12.02 8.98 -5.91
CA TYR A 169 -10.92 8.23 -5.33
C TYR A 169 -10.72 8.69 -3.90
N GLY A 170 -10.46 7.76 -3.00
CA GLY A 170 -10.04 8.08 -1.64
C GLY A 170 -8.60 7.63 -1.42
N GLY A 171 -7.96 8.25 -0.44
CA GLY A 171 -6.69 7.74 0.02
C GLY A 171 -6.29 8.31 1.37
N THR A 172 -5.48 7.55 2.09
CA THR A 172 -4.87 7.97 3.34
C THR A 172 -3.36 7.92 3.23
N ALA A 173 -2.68 8.93 3.78
CA ALA A 173 -1.23 8.97 3.92
C ALA A 173 -0.85 9.38 5.34
N GLY A 174 0.15 8.72 5.90
CA GLY A 174 0.65 8.98 7.25
C GLY A 174 1.07 7.69 7.95
N GLU A 175 1.12 7.74 9.28
CA GLU A 175 1.43 6.58 10.10
C GLU A 175 0.18 5.70 10.31
N ILE A 176 -0.15 4.88 9.31
CA ILE A 176 -1.27 3.94 9.42
C ILE A 176 -0.86 2.79 10.32
N SER A 177 -1.56 2.60 11.45
CA SER A 177 -1.28 1.51 12.41
C SER A 177 0.17 1.47 12.90
N GLY A 178 0.78 2.63 13.05
CA GLY A 178 2.16 2.70 13.48
C GLY A 178 3.15 2.32 12.38
N ALA A 179 2.86 2.45 11.08
CA ALA A 179 3.77 2.18 9.95
C ALA A 179 4.46 3.45 9.40
N PRO A 180 5.70 3.41 8.86
CA PRO A 180 6.21 4.54 8.11
C PRO A 180 5.39 4.72 6.83
N THR A 181 4.98 5.96 6.54
CA THR A 181 4.43 6.45 5.26
C THR A 181 3.68 5.40 4.42
N CYS A 182 2.70 4.72 5.03
CA CYS A 182 1.85 3.79 4.32
C CYS A 182 0.78 4.61 3.61
N THR A 183 0.64 4.38 2.31
CA THR A 183 -0.42 4.99 1.51
C THR A 183 -1.47 3.93 1.20
N ARG A 184 -2.72 4.19 1.57
CA ARG A 184 -3.88 3.39 1.18
C ARG A 184 -4.65 4.20 0.16
N VAL A 185 -5.00 3.63 -0.99
CA VAL A 185 -5.81 4.29 -2.01
C VAL A 185 -6.93 3.37 -2.47
N TRP A 186 -8.10 3.92 -2.75
CA TRP A 186 -9.27 3.18 -3.23
C TRP A 186 -10.06 4.02 -4.23
N TYR A 187 -10.86 3.37 -5.06
CA TYR A 187 -11.90 4.07 -5.82
C TYR A 187 -13.28 3.74 -5.24
N LYS A 188 -14.17 4.72 -5.27
CA LYS A 188 -15.57 4.51 -4.88
C LYS A 188 -16.30 3.84 -6.04
N ALA A 189 -16.76 2.61 -5.82
CA ALA A 189 -17.58 1.92 -6.82
C ALA A 189 -18.90 2.69 -7.01
N GLU A 190 -19.34 2.80 -8.26
CA GLU A 190 -20.68 3.31 -8.58
C GLU A 190 -21.71 2.33 -7.98
N THR A 191 -22.57 2.84 -7.09
CA THR A 191 -23.74 2.13 -6.55
C THR A 191 -24.82 1.96 -7.59
#